data_AF-C0BB74-F1
#
_entry.id   AF-C0BB74-F1
#
_cell.length_a   1.000
_cell.length_b   1.000
_cell.length_c   1.000
_cell.angle_alpha   90.00
_cell.angle_beta   90.00
_cell.angle_gamma   90.00
#
_symmetry.space_group_name_H-M   'P 1'
#
loop_
_entity.id
_entity.type
_entity.pdbx_description
1 polymer ?
#
loop_
_entity_poly.entity_id
_entity_poly.type
_entity_poly.pdbx_seq_one_letter_code
_entity_poly.pdbx_strand_id
1 'polypeptide(L)'
;MDYISVKETSKKFHLSERRIQKLCETNRIEGCKMVSGIWLIPASATKPSDERMTNFPKDSDYLSLKELCDILSISTATGRNWIKLGKLIPEYTDKRKPYFTKQYTEKLKAELQSGKNQSLKSRRNKKFVCGNSLYSAYISENCQNIEPLQQILRIVTDESIALSSDVIQYFIADCALHLLAQKYDLSFKHEKALLSRFLKKKSPCLYTTN
;
A
#
# COMPACT_ATOMS: atom_id res chain seq x y z
N MET A 1 14.98 -21.26 50.06
CA MET A 1 14.56 -20.44 48.89
C MET A 1 13.69 -21.32 48.03
N ASP A 2 12.42 -20.96 47.90
CA ASP A 2 11.47 -21.76 47.15
C ASP A 2 11.62 -21.48 45.65
N TYR A 3 11.71 -22.56 44.87
CA TYR A 3 11.78 -22.50 43.41
C TYR A 3 10.48 -23.03 42.83
N ILE A 4 10.01 -22.37 41.78
CA ILE A 4 8.86 -22.76 40.98
C ILE A 4 9.34 -23.17 39.58
N SER A 5 8.55 -24.04 38.96
CA SER A 5 8.79 -24.52 37.60
C SER A 5 8.47 -23.46 36.54
N VAL A 6 8.94 -23.69 35.32
CA VAL A 6 8.58 -22.91 34.13
C VAL A 6 7.06 -22.84 33.94
N LYS A 7 6.35 -23.94 34.18
CA LYS A 7 4.89 -24.04 34.03
C LYS A 7 4.15 -23.18 35.05
N GLU A 8 4.60 -23.17 36.30
CA GLU A 8 4.03 -22.31 37.34
C GLU A 8 4.33 -20.84 37.09
N THR A 9 5.56 -20.54 36.65
CA THR A 9 5.95 -19.17 36.27
C THR A 9 5.18 -18.67 35.05
N SER A 10 4.90 -19.56 34.09
CA SER A 10 4.07 -19.28 32.92
C SER A 10 2.67 -18.80 33.34
N LYS A 11 2.05 -19.49 34.31
CA LYS A 11 0.78 -19.06 34.91
C LYS A 11 0.93 -17.73 35.66
N LYS A 12 1.97 -17.59 36.50
CA LYS A 12 2.23 -16.39 37.30
C LYS A 12 2.42 -15.13 36.46
N PHE A 13 3.15 -15.23 35.34
CA PHE A 13 3.50 -14.08 34.49
C PHE A 13 2.52 -13.89 33.31
N HIS A 14 1.58 -14.83 33.12
CA HIS A 14 0.71 -14.91 31.95
C HIS A 14 1.51 -14.87 30.64
N LEU A 15 2.53 -15.72 30.54
CA LEU A 15 3.41 -15.86 29.37
C LEU A 15 3.52 -17.33 28.98
N SER A 16 3.80 -17.64 27.71
CA SER A 16 4.04 -19.02 27.29
C SER A 16 5.30 -19.60 27.95
N GLU A 17 5.33 -20.91 28.20
CA GLU A 17 6.50 -21.60 28.77
C GLU A 17 7.77 -21.35 27.95
N ARG A 18 7.66 -21.37 26.61
CA ARG A 18 8.75 -20.99 25.69
C ARG A 18 9.27 -19.57 25.95
N ARG A 19 8.39 -18.62 26.25
CA ARG A 19 8.80 -17.24 26.55
C ARG A 19 9.51 -17.15 27.90
N ILE A 20 9.06 -17.90 28.91
CA ILE A 20 9.72 -17.99 30.21
C ILE A 20 11.13 -18.58 30.06
N GLN A 21 11.29 -19.70 29.36
CA GLN A 21 12.60 -20.32 29.09
C GLN A 21 13.56 -19.32 28.45
N LYS A 22 13.09 -18.59 27.44
CA LYS A 22 13.90 -17.56 26.78
C LYS A 22 14.27 -16.39 27.70
N LEU A 23 13.42 -16.02 28.65
CA LEU A 23 13.74 -15.00 29.67
C LEU A 23 14.81 -15.51 30.65
N CYS A 24 14.78 -16.80 31.00
CA CYS A 24 15.81 -17.44 31.80
C CYS A 24 17.16 -17.53 31.05
N GLU A 25 17.14 -17.99 29.80
CA GLU A 25 18.34 -18.07 28.93
C GLU A 25 19.01 -16.69 28.74
N THR A 26 18.20 -15.63 28.68
CA THR A 26 18.68 -14.25 28.52
C THR A 26 19.00 -13.55 29.84
N ASN A 27 19.03 -14.29 30.96
CA ASN A 27 19.28 -13.78 32.33
C ASN A 27 18.38 -12.60 32.73
N ARG A 28 17.15 -12.56 32.21
CA ARG A 28 16.17 -11.50 32.51
C ARG A 28 15.32 -11.79 33.73
N ILE A 29 15.35 -13.02 34.22
CA ILE A 29 14.72 -13.45 35.47
C ILE A 29 15.86 -13.69 36.45
N GLU A 30 15.99 -12.81 37.44
CA GLU A 30 17.08 -12.90 38.41
C GLU A 30 16.96 -14.15 39.28
N GLY A 31 18.10 -14.81 39.52
CA GLY A 31 18.18 -16.02 40.35
C GLY A 31 17.63 -17.30 39.70
N CYS A 32 17.25 -17.29 38.42
CA CYS A 32 16.91 -18.52 37.71
C CYS A 32 18.18 -19.34 37.44
N LYS A 33 18.08 -20.66 37.59
CA LYS A 33 19.19 -21.59 37.36
C LYS A 33 18.70 -22.86 36.66
N MET A 34 19.56 -23.46 35.84
CA MET A 34 19.27 -24.72 35.18
C MET A 34 19.93 -25.87 35.95
N VAL A 35 19.13 -26.84 36.40
CA VAL A 35 19.60 -28.03 37.11
C VAL A 35 19.00 -29.25 36.43
N SER A 36 19.85 -30.15 35.96
CA SER A 36 19.43 -31.39 35.27
C SER A 36 18.45 -31.16 34.09
N GLY A 37 18.67 -30.09 33.31
CA GLY A 37 17.84 -29.75 32.15
C GLY A 37 16.51 -29.06 32.50
N ILE A 38 16.25 -28.75 33.77
CA ILE A 38 15.04 -28.06 34.23
C ILE A 38 15.41 -26.68 34.76
N TRP A 39 14.67 -25.65 34.32
CA TRP A 39 14.77 -24.30 34.87
C TRP A 39 14.07 -24.20 36.22
N LEU A 40 14.85 -23.85 37.25
CA LEU A 40 14.38 -23.49 38.57
C LEU A 40 14.33 -21.96 38.66
N ILE A 41 13.13 -21.42 38.87
CA ILE A 41 12.88 -19.98 38.94
C ILE A 41 12.50 -19.62 40.38
N PRO A 42 13.10 -18.62 41.02
CA PRO A 42 12.73 -18.24 42.38
C PRO A 42 11.24 -17.89 42.47
N ALA A 43 10.54 -18.37 43.50
CA ALA A 43 9.13 -18.03 43.73
C ALA A 43 8.92 -16.52 43.91
N SER A 44 9.94 -15.80 44.39
CA SER A 44 9.97 -14.33 44.52
C SER A 44 10.20 -13.58 43.21
N ALA A 45 10.53 -14.26 42.10
CA ALA A 45 10.81 -13.61 40.83
C ALA A 45 9.58 -12.81 40.34
N THR A 46 9.82 -11.57 39.93
CA THR A 46 8.82 -10.67 39.34
C THR A 46 8.90 -10.69 37.83
N LYS A 47 7.77 -10.40 37.17
CA LYS A 47 7.70 -10.37 35.71
C LYS A 47 8.60 -9.24 35.19
N PRO A 48 9.62 -9.53 34.36
CA PRO A 48 10.47 -8.47 33.83
C PRO A 48 9.68 -7.57 32.87
N SER A 49 10.00 -6.27 32.87
CA SER A 49 9.36 -5.28 31.99
C SER A 49 9.51 -5.68 30.51
N ASP A 50 8.41 -5.65 29.74
CA ASP A 50 8.49 -5.95 28.32
C ASP A 50 9.05 -4.74 27.56
N GLU A 51 10.26 -4.85 27.03
CA GLU A 51 10.93 -3.81 26.21
C GLU A 51 10.15 -3.45 24.94
N ARG A 52 9.16 -4.27 24.57
CA ARG A 52 8.22 -3.95 23.49
C ARG A 52 7.26 -2.85 23.91
N MET A 53 6.89 -2.78 25.19
CA MET A 53 6.04 -1.73 25.74
C MET A 53 6.84 -0.43 25.78
N THR A 54 6.23 0.62 25.26
CA THR A 54 6.82 1.94 25.23
C THR A 54 6.09 2.86 26.19
N ASN A 55 6.84 3.56 27.04
CA ASN A 55 6.32 4.63 27.89
C ASN A 55 6.25 5.95 27.10
N PHE A 56 5.48 5.99 26.00
CA PHE A 56 5.24 7.28 25.31
C PHE A 56 4.00 7.96 25.87
N PRO A 57 4.08 9.26 26.21
CA PRO A 57 2.89 10.06 26.44
C PRO A 57 2.06 10.07 25.16
N LYS A 58 0.82 9.59 25.23
CA LYS A 58 -0.11 9.58 24.09
C LYS A 58 -0.48 11.00 23.58
N ASP A 59 -0.17 12.03 24.37
CA ASP A 59 -0.41 13.45 24.07
C ASP A 59 0.75 14.17 23.35
N SER A 60 1.84 13.48 23.00
CA SER A 60 2.96 14.15 22.32
C SER A 60 2.67 14.38 20.83
N ASP A 61 3.14 15.49 20.26
CA ASP A 61 3.08 15.79 18.82
C ASP A 61 3.98 14.91 17.93
N TYR A 62 4.49 13.82 18.50
CA TYR A 62 5.33 12.85 17.84
C TYR A 62 4.56 11.58 17.48
N LEU A 63 4.88 11.08 16.30
CA LEU A 63 4.39 9.85 15.70
C LEU A 63 5.51 8.81 15.71
N SER A 64 5.17 7.59 16.06
CA SER A 64 6.05 6.45 15.86
C SER A 64 6.25 6.14 14.38
N LEU A 65 7.31 5.40 14.04
CA LEU A 65 7.51 4.91 12.68
C LEU A 65 6.29 4.15 12.12
N LYS A 66 5.57 3.41 12.96
CA LYS A 66 4.39 2.67 12.52
C LYS A 66 3.29 3.64 12.07
N GLU A 67 2.97 4.64 12.89
CA GLU A 67 1.94 5.64 12.57
C GLU A 67 2.31 6.45 11.33
N LEU A 68 3.57 6.89 11.20
CA LEU A 68 4.05 7.55 9.99
C LEU A 68 3.88 6.64 8.76
N CYS A 69 4.25 5.37 8.86
CA CYS A 69 4.11 4.42 7.75
C CYS A 69 2.63 4.20 7.37
N ASP A 70 1.74 4.12 8.35
CA ASP A 70 0.30 3.98 8.15
C ASP A 70 -0.25 5.21 7.41
N ILE A 71 0.14 6.43 7.81
CA ILE A 71 -0.22 7.71 7.16
C ILE A 71 0.27 7.76 5.71
N LEU A 72 1.52 7.37 5.46
CA LEU A 72 2.11 7.34 4.13
C LEU A 72 1.67 6.14 3.29
N SER A 73 0.85 5.24 3.84
CA SER A 73 0.42 3.99 3.20
C SER A 73 1.60 3.13 2.70
N ILE A 74 2.66 3.00 3.52
CA ILE A 74 3.83 2.16 3.25
C ILE A 74 4.04 1.09 4.32
N SER A 75 4.74 0.01 3.98
CA SER A 75 5.14 -0.98 4.99
C SER A 75 6.19 -0.41 5.96
N THR A 76 6.17 -0.88 7.21
CA THR A 76 7.19 -0.55 8.21
C THR A 76 8.61 -0.96 7.78
N ALA A 77 8.74 -2.04 7.00
CA ALA A 77 10.02 -2.44 6.41
C ALA A 77 10.54 -1.39 5.41
N THR A 78 9.66 -0.84 4.57
CA THR A 78 9.99 0.28 3.68
C THR A 78 10.43 1.50 4.49
N GLY A 79 9.67 1.87 5.54
CA GLY A 79 10.02 2.99 6.40
C GLY A 79 11.39 2.85 7.05
N ARG A 80 11.72 1.67 7.58
CA ARG A 80 13.06 1.37 8.12
C ARG A 80 14.17 1.52 7.08
N ASN A 81 13.94 1.04 5.85
CA ASN A 81 14.91 1.20 4.76
C ASN A 81 15.10 2.66 4.40
N TRP A 82 14.03 3.45 4.40
CA TRP A 82 14.12 4.89 4.13
C TRP A 82 14.91 5.65 5.19
N ILE A 83 14.79 5.28 6.47
CA ILE A 83 15.64 5.84 7.53
C ILE A 83 17.11 5.51 7.25
N LYS A 84 17.43 4.25 6.94
CA LYS A 84 18.80 3.84 6.61
C LYS A 84 19.39 4.58 5.40
N LEU A 85 18.54 4.91 4.43
CA LEU A 85 18.91 5.65 3.22
C LEU A 85 18.87 7.18 3.41
N GLY A 86 18.60 7.69 4.61
CA GLY A 86 18.51 9.12 4.89
C GLY A 86 17.29 9.82 4.28
N LYS A 87 16.31 9.07 3.78
CA LYS A 87 15.07 9.59 3.17
C LYS A 87 14.01 9.95 4.21
N LEU A 88 14.06 9.30 5.37
CA LEU A 88 13.31 9.67 6.56
C LEU A 88 14.32 10.05 7.63
N ILE A 89 14.17 11.23 8.21
CA ILE A 89 15.07 11.73 9.25
C ILE A 89 14.22 11.88 10.50
N PRO A 90 14.36 10.96 11.48
CA PRO A 90 13.64 11.10 12.75
C PRO A 90 14.22 12.24 13.56
N GLU A 91 13.36 13.13 14.03
CA GLU A 91 13.73 14.26 14.88
C GLU A 91 14.07 13.81 16.31
N TYR A 92 13.52 12.67 16.74
CA TYR A 92 13.78 12.09 18.05
C TYR A 92 13.94 10.57 17.96
N THR A 93 14.84 10.01 18.77
CA THR A 93 15.02 8.56 18.88
C THR A 93 15.12 8.18 20.36
N ASP A 94 14.22 7.32 20.82
CA ASP A 94 14.27 6.73 22.17
C ASP A 94 14.53 5.22 22.06
N LYS A 95 15.55 4.72 22.76
CA LYS A 95 15.91 3.29 22.78
C LYS A 95 15.90 2.64 21.38
N ARG A 96 16.44 3.34 20.38
CA ARG A 96 16.50 2.97 18.95
C ARG A 96 15.16 2.95 18.20
N LYS A 97 14.07 3.44 18.80
CA LYS A 97 12.79 3.66 18.14
C LYS A 97 12.76 5.10 17.62
N PRO A 98 12.55 5.31 16.30
CA PRO A 98 12.50 6.64 15.71
C PRO A 98 11.10 7.26 15.83
N TYR A 99 11.08 8.56 16.06
CA TYR A 99 9.89 9.40 16.23
C TYR A 99 9.94 10.59 15.28
N PHE A 100 8.76 11.00 14.82
CA PHE A 100 8.58 12.00 13.79
C PHE A 100 7.51 13.00 14.19
N THR A 101 7.69 14.29 13.94
CA THR A 101 6.61 15.24 14.23
C THR A 101 5.44 15.08 13.27
N LYS A 102 4.23 15.46 13.70
CA LYS A 102 3.07 15.55 12.81
C LYS A 102 3.34 16.48 11.63
N GLN A 103 3.93 17.65 11.89
CA GLN A 103 4.25 18.64 10.86
C GLN A 103 5.21 18.09 9.80
N TYR A 104 6.27 17.38 10.21
CA TYR A 104 7.18 16.72 9.28
C TYR A 104 6.45 15.68 8.41
N THR A 105 5.59 14.89 9.03
CA THR A 105 4.83 13.84 8.35
C THR A 105 3.86 14.42 7.31
N GLU A 106 3.16 15.51 7.65
CA GLU A 106 2.26 16.22 6.74
C GLU A 106 3.00 16.85 5.56
N LYS A 107 4.13 17.51 5.82
CA LYS A 107 4.99 18.07 4.77
C LYS A 107 5.45 16.97 3.80
N LEU A 108 5.94 15.85 4.33
CA LEU A 108 6.40 14.73 3.53
C LEU A 108 5.26 14.13 2.69
N LYS A 109 4.05 14.01 3.26
CA LYS A 109 2.86 13.56 2.53
C LYS A 109 2.54 14.48 1.35
N ALA A 110 2.57 15.81 1.56
CA ALA A 110 2.33 16.79 0.51
C ALA A 110 3.40 16.75 -0.61
N GLU A 111 4.67 16.57 -0.25
CA GLU A 111 5.77 16.42 -1.22
C GLU A 111 5.64 15.15 -2.07
N LEU A 112 5.18 14.05 -1.47
CA LEU A 112 4.90 12.80 -2.19
C LEU A 112 3.68 12.95 -3.11
N GLN A 113 2.62 13.63 -2.67
CA GLN A 113 1.42 13.90 -3.47
C GLN A 113 1.68 14.81 -4.66
N SER A 114 2.50 15.85 -4.48
CA SER A 114 2.87 16.80 -5.53
C SER A 114 3.91 16.24 -6.51
N GLY A 115 4.46 15.04 -6.28
CA GLY A 115 5.48 14.43 -7.13
C GLY A 115 6.87 15.06 -7.01
N LYS A 116 7.07 16.03 -6.11
CA LYS A 116 8.39 16.62 -5.81
C LYS A 116 9.34 15.59 -5.20
N ASN A 117 8.80 14.61 -4.47
CA ASN A 117 9.57 13.53 -3.88
C ASN A 117 9.27 12.18 -4.57
N GLN A 118 10.25 11.66 -5.32
CA GLN A 118 10.14 10.39 -6.09
C GLN A 118 10.51 9.15 -5.26
N SER A 119 10.61 9.26 -3.93
CA SER A 119 11.08 8.16 -3.08
C SER A 119 10.16 6.93 -3.10
N LEU A 120 8.87 7.12 -3.36
CA LEU A 120 7.96 6.03 -3.73
C LEU A 120 8.09 5.76 -5.23
N LYS A 121 8.41 4.51 -5.59
CA LYS A 121 8.32 4.06 -6.99
C LYS A 121 6.91 4.34 -7.50
N SER A 122 6.79 4.81 -8.75
CA SER A 122 5.52 5.07 -9.45
C SER A 122 4.45 4.00 -9.22
N ARG A 123 4.85 2.72 -9.09
CA ARG A 123 3.97 1.58 -8.76
C ARG A 123 3.23 1.70 -7.41
N ARG A 124 3.85 2.20 -6.33
CA ARG A 124 3.19 2.44 -5.02
C ARG A 124 2.52 3.82 -4.95
N ASN A 125 3.01 4.76 -5.76
CA ASN A 125 2.34 6.03 -6.00
C ASN A 125 1.00 5.87 -6.73
N LYS A 126 0.64 4.70 -7.26
CA LYS A 126 -0.62 4.50 -8.01
C LYS A 126 -1.89 4.91 -7.23
N LYS A 127 -1.86 4.98 -5.90
CA LYS A 127 -2.97 5.50 -5.08
C LYS A 127 -3.00 7.05 -4.95
N PHE A 128 -1.88 7.72 -5.22
CA PHE A 128 -1.69 9.17 -5.07
C PHE A 128 -1.39 9.92 -6.37
N VAL A 129 -0.76 9.27 -7.35
CA VAL A 129 -0.63 9.72 -8.75
C VAL A 129 -1.83 9.14 -9.49
N CYS A 130 -2.96 9.83 -9.37
CA CYS A 130 -4.18 9.56 -10.11
C CYS A 130 -4.27 10.56 -11.27
N GLY A 131 -4.36 10.05 -12.50
CA GLY A 131 -4.55 10.85 -13.70
C GLY A 131 -4.73 9.96 -14.92
N ASN A 132 -5.55 10.43 -15.87
CA ASN A 132 -5.77 9.79 -17.15
C ASN A 132 -4.61 10.16 -18.09
N SER A 133 -3.50 9.42 -18.02
CA SER A 133 -2.30 9.68 -18.84
C SER A 133 -1.91 8.48 -19.67
N LEU A 134 -1.34 8.75 -20.85
CA LEU A 134 -0.82 7.70 -21.72
C LEU A 134 0.52 7.20 -21.16
N TYR A 135 0.65 5.87 -21.09
CA TYR A 135 1.93 5.25 -20.76
C TYR A 135 2.79 5.17 -22.01
N SER A 136 3.67 6.16 -22.19
CA SER A 136 4.48 6.35 -23.40
C SER A 136 5.34 5.14 -23.79
N ALA A 137 5.77 4.31 -22.84
CA ALA A 137 6.65 3.17 -23.15
C ALA A 137 5.96 2.01 -23.92
N TYR A 138 4.63 2.00 -24.05
CA TYR A 138 3.91 1.02 -24.88
C TYR A 138 3.42 1.60 -26.22
N ILE A 139 3.72 2.86 -26.52
CA ILE A 139 3.22 3.55 -27.70
C ILE A 139 4.42 3.89 -28.59
N SER A 140 4.37 3.46 -29.86
CA SER A 140 5.38 3.83 -30.85
C SER A 140 5.40 5.36 -31.03
N GLU A 141 6.60 5.93 -31.17
CA GLU A 141 6.80 7.35 -31.48
C GLU A 141 6.05 7.80 -32.75
N ASN A 142 5.78 6.87 -33.66
CA ASN A 142 5.10 7.12 -34.93
C ASN A 142 3.58 6.90 -34.88
N CYS A 143 2.99 6.74 -33.69
CA CYS A 143 1.56 6.50 -33.56
C CYS A 143 0.75 7.77 -33.89
N GLN A 144 0.04 7.74 -35.02
CA GLN A 144 -0.81 8.84 -35.51
C GLN A 144 -1.98 9.17 -34.57
N ASN A 145 -2.33 8.26 -33.66
CA ASN A 145 -3.50 8.39 -32.79
C ASN A 145 -3.16 8.98 -31.40
N ILE A 146 -1.91 9.39 -31.15
CA ILE A 146 -1.51 9.95 -29.84
C ILE A 146 -2.29 11.23 -29.52
N GLU A 147 -2.36 12.18 -30.45
CA GLU A 147 -3.04 13.46 -30.23
C GLU A 147 -4.56 13.28 -29.97
N PRO A 148 -5.31 12.51 -30.79
CA PRO A 148 -6.70 12.19 -30.48
C PRO A 148 -6.89 11.53 -29.11
N LEU A 149 -6.03 10.59 -28.73
CA LEU A 149 -6.11 9.94 -27.42
C LEU A 149 -5.85 10.93 -26.27
N GLN A 150 -4.89 11.85 -26.42
CA GLN A 150 -4.65 12.90 -25.44
C GLN A 150 -5.85 13.83 -25.30
N GLN A 151 -6.51 14.19 -26.40
CA GLN A 151 -7.74 15.00 -26.37
C GLN A 151 -8.86 14.28 -25.62
N ILE A 152 -9.06 12.98 -25.87
CA ILE A 152 -10.06 12.18 -25.14
C ILE A 152 -9.74 12.15 -23.64
N LEU A 153 -8.49 11.90 -23.26
CA LEU A 153 -8.10 11.84 -21.85
C LEU A 153 -8.26 13.19 -21.13
N ARG A 154 -8.04 14.31 -21.83
CA ARG A 154 -8.35 15.65 -21.31
C ARG A 154 -9.84 15.79 -21.03
N ILE A 155 -10.71 15.49 -22.00
CA ILE A 155 -12.17 15.55 -21.81
C ILE A 155 -12.61 14.68 -20.63
N VAL A 156 -12.14 13.44 -20.53
CA VAL A 156 -12.47 12.53 -19.42
C VAL A 156 -12.05 13.14 -18.07
N THR A 157 -10.91 13.83 -18.03
CA THR A 157 -10.41 14.48 -16.81
C THR A 157 -11.22 15.72 -16.46
N ASP A 158 -11.47 16.59 -17.44
CA ASP A 158 -12.20 17.85 -17.26
C ASP A 158 -13.65 17.61 -16.83
N GLU A 159 -14.30 16.60 -17.43
CA GLU A 159 -15.67 16.18 -17.11
C GLU A 159 -15.74 15.24 -15.89
N SER A 160 -14.61 14.95 -15.23
CA SER A 160 -14.52 14.03 -14.09
C SER A 160 -15.18 12.65 -14.34
N ILE A 161 -15.06 12.13 -15.56
CA ILE A 161 -15.65 10.85 -15.95
C ILE A 161 -14.82 9.72 -15.34
N ALA A 162 -15.46 8.88 -14.53
CA ALA A 162 -14.83 7.69 -13.99
C ALA A 162 -14.66 6.61 -15.08
N LEU A 163 -13.41 6.30 -15.46
CA LEU A 163 -13.09 5.19 -16.36
C LEU A 163 -13.19 3.85 -15.63
N SER A 164 -14.41 3.42 -15.33
CA SER A 164 -14.68 2.07 -14.82
C SER A 164 -14.40 1.01 -15.88
N SER A 165 -14.35 -0.26 -15.47
CA SER A 165 -14.23 -1.39 -16.40
C SER A 165 -15.35 -1.36 -17.47
N ASP A 166 -16.57 -1.04 -17.07
CA ASP A 166 -17.73 -1.01 -17.97
C ASP A 166 -17.60 0.11 -19.01
N VAL A 167 -17.14 1.29 -18.59
CA VAL A 167 -16.91 2.43 -19.49
C VAL A 167 -15.84 2.09 -20.52
N ILE A 168 -14.74 1.46 -20.09
CA ILE A 168 -13.68 1.00 -21.00
C ILE A 168 -14.22 -0.05 -21.99
N GLN A 169 -15.07 -0.97 -21.54
CA GLN A 169 -15.70 -1.96 -22.41
C GLN A 169 -16.59 -1.31 -23.47
N TYR A 170 -17.31 -0.22 -23.15
CA TYR A 170 -18.09 0.51 -24.15
C TYR A 170 -17.21 1.10 -25.26
N PHE A 171 -16.07 1.70 -24.92
CA PHE A 171 -15.11 2.18 -25.92
C PHE A 171 -14.59 1.05 -26.80
N ILE A 172 -14.18 -0.07 -26.20
CA ILE A 172 -13.66 -1.23 -26.95
C ILE A 172 -14.73 -1.80 -27.88
N ALA A 173 -15.97 -1.95 -27.40
CA ALA A 173 -17.08 -2.46 -28.19
C ALA A 173 -17.43 -1.52 -29.36
N ASP A 174 -17.44 -0.22 -29.14
CA ASP A 174 -17.66 0.77 -30.21
C ASP A 174 -16.53 0.72 -31.26
N CYS A 175 -15.26 0.65 -30.83
CA CYS A 175 -14.12 0.48 -31.75
C CYS A 175 -14.22 -0.82 -32.55
N ALA A 176 -14.59 -1.93 -31.91
CA ALA A 176 -14.75 -3.22 -32.59
C ALA A 176 -15.83 -3.16 -33.67
N LEU A 177 -16.94 -2.47 -33.41
CA LEU A 177 -18.00 -2.25 -34.40
C LEU A 177 -17.50 -1.43 -35.60
N HIS A 178 -16.68 -0.40 -35.38
CA HIS A 178 -16.10 0.39 -36.48
C HIS A 178 -15.15 -0.45 -37.33
N LEU A 179 -14.30 -1.28 -36.70
CA LEU A 179 -13.39 -2.18 -37.43
C LEU A 179 -14.17 -3.21 -38.26
N LEU A 180 -15.25 -3.77 -37.72
CA LEU A 180 -16.12 -4.69 -38.45
C LEU A 180 -16.83 -3.98 -39.61
N ALA A 181 -17.39 -2.80 -39.38
CA ALA A 181 -18.06 -2.03 -40.42
C ALA A 181 -17.12 -1.65 -41.57
N GLN A 182 -15.86 -1.33 -41.27
CA GLN A 182 -14.82 -1.09 -42.27
C GLN A 182 -14.46 -2.37 -43.03
N LYS A 183 -14.26 -3.49 -42.33
CA LYS A 183 -13.88 -4.78 -42.95
C LYS A 183 -14.93 -5.28 -43.95
N TYR A 184 -16.20 -5.10 -43.64
CA TYR A 184 -17.32 -5.54 -44.48
C TYR A 184 -17.89 -4.45 -45.38
N ASP A 185 -17.23 -3.30 -45.47
CA ASP A 185 -17.63 -2.16 -46.29
C ASP A 185 -19.09 -1.69 -46.08
N LEU A 186 -19.54 -1.68 -44.83
CA LEU A 186 -20.92 -1.35 -44.49
C LEU A 186 -21.20 0.14 -44.71
N SER A 187 -22.43 0.48 -45.10
CA SER A 187 -22.85 1.86 -45.40
C SER A 187 -22.64 2.85 -44.24
N PHE A 188 -22.64 2.36 -43.01
CA PHE A 188 -22.49 3.16 -41.78
C PHE A 188 -21.07 3.17 -41.21
N LYS A 189 -20.05 2.67 -41.94
CA LYS A 189 -18.65 2.55 -41.46
C LYS A 189 -17.98 3.85 -40.99
N HIS A 190 -18.53 5.01 -41.37
CA HIS A 190 -18.02 6.34 -40.98
C HIS A 190 -18.92 7.07 -39.98
N GLU A 191 -20.03 6.46 -39.57
CA GLU A 191 -20.91 7.06 -38.57
C GLU A 191 -20.29 6.97 -37.18
N LYS A 192 -20.68 7.89 -36.29
CA LYS A 192 -20.18 7.95 -34.91
C LYS A 192 -21.06 7.11 -33.97
N ALA A 193 -20.46 6.60 -32.89
CA ALA A 193 -21.16 5.92 -31.79
C ALA A 193 -22.01 4.72 -32.23
N LEU A 194 -21.41 3.84 -33.03
CA LEU A 194 -22.04 2.63 -33.56
C LEU A 194 -22.62 1.73 -32.46
N LEU A 195 -21.99 1.65 -31.29
CA LEU A 195 -22.51 0.89 -30.15
C LEU A 195 -23.86 1.44 -29.66
N SER A 196 -23.98 2.76 -29.53
CA SER A 196 -25.24 3.40 -29.13
C SER A 196 -26.36 3.10 -30.12
N ARG A 197 -26.02 3.11 -31.42
CA ARG A 197 -26.96 2.79 -32.50
C ARG A 197 -27.38 1.31 -32.47
N PHE A 198 -26.42 0.41 -32.26
CA PHE A 198 -26.65 -1.03 -32.14
C PHE A 198 -27.59 -1.34 -30.97
N LEU A 199 -27.32 -0.78 -29.78
CA LEU A 199 -28.15 -0.95 -28.59
C LEU A 199 -29.56 -0.37 -28.77
N LYS A 200 -29.69 0.73 -29.53
CA LYS A 200 -30.99 1.36 -29.87
C LYS A 200 -31.73 0.65 -31.01
N LYS A 201 -31.24 -0.50 -31.51
CA LYS A 201 -31.81 -1.26 -32.64
C LYS A 201 -32.01 -0.44 -33.93
N LYS A 202 -31.17 0.58 -34.16
CA LYS A 202 -31.24 1.43 -35.36
C LYS A 202 -30.33 0.96 -36.50
N SER A 203 -29.72 -0.22 -36.39
CA SER A 203 -28.84 -0.79 -37.41
C SER A 203 -29.45 -2.08 -37.97
N PRO A 204 -29.39 -2.31 -39.30
CA PRO A 204 -29.75 -3.60 -39.87
C PRO A 204 -28.87 -4.70 -39.28
N CYS A 205 -29.42 -5.89 -39.10
CA CYS A 205 -28.72 -7.03 -38.52
C CYS A 205 -27.42 -7.31 -39.30
N LEU A 206 -26.31 -7.50 -38.58
CA LEU A 206 -24.98 -7.84 -39.14
C LEU A 206 -24.93 -9.24 -39.82
N TYR A 207 -26.08 -9.92 -39.91
CA TYR A 207 -26.25 -11.28 -40.42
C TYR A 207 -27.26 -11.37 -41.58
N THR A 208 -27.25 -10.39 -42.49
CA THR A 208 -27.90 -10.60 -43.80
C THR A 208 -26.83 -11.05 -44.79
N THR A 209 -26.53 -12.34 -44.76
CA THR A 209 -25.86 -13.04 -45.86
C THR A 209 -26.88 -13.26 -46.97
N ASN A 210 -26.64 -12.69 -48.15
CA ASN A 210 -27.14 -13.27 -49.40
C ASN A 210 -26.32 -14.52 -49.74
#